data_AF-A0A1M6AYA1-F1
#
_entry.id   AF-A0A1M6AYA1-F1
#
_cell.length_a   1.000
_cell.length_b   1.000
_cell.length_c   1.000
_cell.angle_alpha   90.00
_cell.angle_beta   90.00
_cell.angle_gamma   90.00
#
_symmetry.space_group_name_H-M   'P 1'
#
loop_
_entity.id
_entity.type
_entity.pdbx_description
1 polymer ?
#
loop_
_entity_poly.entity_id
_entity_poly.type
_entity_poly.pdbx_seq_one_letter_code
_entity_poly.pdbx_strand_id
1 'polypeptide(L)'
;MKGKKFLVFFIVLAMLLSTMVLPAFAASHEVMSGETLYKIAEMYGVTVQDIVDANDIANPDLIYPGQMLEIPDEMGMETPAVPAGESVKITIVHTNDIHSRVLEGDYDGMGYDKVATIVKNEKAMNPNVIVMDAGDAFHGQTISTLNEGESIVKIMNAIGYDIMTAGNHDFNYGQDRLLELAAMADFPIVCSNVFKDDYTSLLPPYKIMEYDGVKVAVFGLATPATTYMTHPDNVVGLTFFDPIVIAKMMTAQLEDEADIIVCLSHLGVEGEYTSEMVAQYVDGIDVIVDGHSHTVMETGRMINDTLIVQAGEYTKYVGIVNLELKDGMLMKSAKLITKEEGMAMEADPGIVSLVDEIEAENEDITSVVVGSTDIVLEGEREDVRTGETNLGNLITDAMLDVTGADLALTNGGGIRASIDIGDITKGDVITVLPFGNYVVTKDLTGAQIVAALENGLTDYPEAKGAFPHIAGMNVVFDPTMEAGSRVVSVEINGEPMDMDMTYSVATNDFIAAGGDAYDMFVDEPITGEYPGLDEVLIEYIQMNGTEGSPVEGRILTVDEVSILYMDVVA
;
A
#
# COMPACT_ATOMS: atom_id res chain seq x y z
N MET A 1 -83.54 -30.43 -14.81
CA MET A 1 -83.13 -30.84 -13.44
C MET A 1 -81.77 -30.20 -13.22
N LYS A 2 -81.71 -29.03 -12.57
CA LYS A 2 -82.01 -28.75 -11.14
C LYS A 2 -80.89 -29.34 -10.27
N GLY A 3 -80.21 -28.59 -9.42
CA GLY A 3 -80.45 -27.23 -8.93
C GLY A 3 -79.35 -26.90 -7.92
N LYS A 4 -79.09 -25.60 -7.72
CA LYS A 4 -79.67 -24.79 -6.64
C LYS A 4 -78.79 -24.84 -5.38
N LYS A 5 -78.16 -23.70 -5.06
CA LYS A 5 -78.60 -22.71 -4.05
C LYS A 5 -78.25 -23.16 -2.62
N PHE A 6 -77.31 -22.47 -1.98
CA PHE A 6 -77.55 -21.36 -1.03
C PHE A 6 -78.00 -21.86 0.34
N LEU A 7 -77.27 -21.42 1.39
CA LEU A 7 -77.68 -21.00 2.76
C LEU A 7 -76.71 -21.60 3.81
N VAL A 8 -75.66 -20.88 4.24
CA VAL A 8 -75.64 -19.92 5.37
C VAL A 8 -76.22 -20.49 6.66
N PHE A 9 -75.35 -20.78 7.64
CA PHE A 9 -75.56 -20.38 9.03
C PHE A 9 -74.22 -20.18 9.75
N PHE A 10 -74.04 -18.98 10.29
CA PHE A 10 -72.99 -18.58 11.23
C PHE A 10 -73.18 -19.31 12.56
N ILE A 11 -72.07 -19.65 13.24
CA ILE A 11 -71.79 -19.29 14.65
C ILE A 11 -70.28 -19.40 14.89
N VAL A 12 -69.75 -18.34 15.50
CA VAL A 12 -68.37 -18.07 15.88
C VAL A 12 -68.02 -18.82 17.16
N LEU A 13 -66.85 -19.46 17.23
CA LEU A 13 -65.99 -19.44 18.44
C LEU A 13 -64.55 -19.80 18.10
N ALA A 14 -63.63 -19.11 18.76
CA ALA A 14 -62.23 -18.90 18.42
C ALA A 14 -61.25 -19.96 19.00
N MET A 15 -59.98 -19.80 18.59
CA MET A 15 -58.72 -20.31 19.16
C MET A 15 -58.28 -21.74 18.84
N LEU A 16 -57.26 -21.86 17.98
CA LEU A 16 -55.88 -22.28 18.30
C LEU A 16 -55.19 -22.72 16.99
N LEU A 17 -54.45 -21.80 16.36
CA LEU A 17 -53.40 -22.20 15.41
C LEU A 17 -52.11 -22.30 16.22
N SER A 18 -51.79 -23.54 16.59
CA SER A 18 -50.46 -23.93 17.04
C SER A 18 -49.49 -23.71 15.88
N THR A 19 -48.60 -22.74 16.02
CA THR A 19 -47.39 -22.64 15.22
C THR A 19 -46.53 -23.86 15.54
N MET A 20 -46.25 -24.66 14.52
CA MET A 20 -45.25 -25.71 14.58
C MET A 20 -43.90 -24.99 14.66
N VAL A 21 -43.33 -24.91 15.86
CA VAL A 21 -41.95 -24.48 16.05
C VAL A 21 -41.07 -25.65 15.59
N LEU A 22 -40.30 -25.43 14.53
CA LEU A 22 -39.19 -26.31 14.18
C LEU A 22 -38.15 -26.23 15.31
N PRO A 23 -37.54 -27.34 15.75
CA PRO A 23 -36.50 -27.27 16.76
C PRO A 23 -35.31 -26.48 16.20
N ALA A 24 -34.81 -25.52 17.00
CA ALA A 24 -33.52 -24.88 16.81
C ALA A 24 -32.42 -25.96 16.83
N PHE A 25 -31.46 -25.88 15.91
CA PHE A 25 -30.30 -26.76 15.93
C PHE A 25 -29.32 -26.23 16.97
N ALA A 26 -29.17 -26.93 18.09
CA ALA A 26 -28.03 -26.73 18.98
C ALA A 26 -26.74 -26.99 18.19
N ALA A 27 -25.77 -26.08 18.28
CA ALA A 27 -24.45 -26.30 17.72
C ALA A 27 -23.72 -27.37 18.54
N SER A 28 -22.99 -28.27 17.88
CA SER A 28 -22.12 -29.24 18.54
C SER A 28 -20.67 -28.98 18.17
N HIS A 29 -19.76 -29.13 19.13
CA HIS A 29 -18.33 -28.89 18.96
C HIS A 29 -17.54 -30.15 19.35
N GLU A 30 -16.66 -30.63 18.46
CA GLU A 30 -15.73 -31.72 18.75
C GLU A 30 -14.44 -31.14 19.33
N VAL A 31 -14.11 -31.48 20.58
CA VAL A 31 -12.91 -30.96 21.27
C VAL A 31 -11.66 -31.40 20.52
N MET A 32 -10.78 -30.46 20.20
CA MET A 32 -9.49 -30.68 19.55
C MET A 32 -8.35 -30.76 20.58
N SER A 33 -7.23 -31.37 20.18
CA SER A 33 -6.05 -31.49 21.04
C SER A 33 -5.49 -30.11 21.42
N GLY A 34 -5.49 -29.80 22.72
CA GLY A 34 -4.96 -28.54 23.26
C GLY A 34 -6.03 -27.47 23.59
N GLU A 35 -7.30 -27.78 23.35
CA GLU A 35 -8.41 -26.90 23.74
C GLU A 35 -8.76 -27.00 25.23
N THR A 36 -9.38 -25.94 25.73
CA THR A 36 -9.94 -25.87 27.09
C THR A 36 -11.38 -25.39 26.98
N LEU A 37 -12.22 -25.71 27.97
CA LEU A 37 -13.60 -25.22 27.99
C LEU A 37 -13.67 -23.69 27.93
N TYR A 38 -12.67 -22.97 28.45
CA TYR A 38 -12.59 -21.51 28.36
C TYR A 38 -12.46 -21.02 26.92
N LYS A 39 -11.54 -21.60 26.13
CA LYS A 39 -11.35 -21.23 24.71
C LYS A 39 -12.56 -21.60 23.86
N ILE A 40 -13.19 -22.72 24.17
CA ILE A 40 -14.41 -23.15 23.48
C ILE A 40 -15.56 -22.21 23.83
N ALA A 41 -15.73 -21.86 25.11
CA ALA A 41 -16.72 -20.89 25.56
C ALA A 41 -16.55 -19.51 24.89
N GLU A 42 -15.31 -19.02 24.80
CA GLU A 42 -14.96 -17.78 24.09
C GLU A 42 -15.27 -17.86 22.58
N MET A 43 -14.93 -18.98 21.92
CA MET A 43 -15.21 -19.21 20.49
C MET A 43 -16.70 -19.13 20.15
N TYR A 44 -17.56 -19.58 21.07
CA TYR A 44 -19.02 -19.63 20.86
C TYR A 44 -19.78 -18.52 21.60
N GLY A 45 -19.09 -17.61 22.29
CA GLY A 45 -19.73 -16.51 23.02
C GLY A 45 -20.62 -16.95 24.19
N VAL A 46 -20.34 -18.11 24.81
CA VAL A 46 -21.05 -18.63 26.00
C VAL A 46 -20.12 -18.64 27.21
N THR A 47 -20.62 -18.93 28.41
CA THR A 47 -19.71 -19.14 29.56
C THR A 47 -19.26 -20.58 29.66
N VAL A 48 -18.11 -20.79 30.32
CA VAL A 48 -17.64 -22.15 30.69
C VAL A 48 -18.71 -22.91 31.48
N GLN A 49 -19.45 -22.21 32.35
CA GLN A 49 -20.49 -22.83 33.15
C GLN A 49 -21.67 -23.30 32.30
N ASP A 50 -22.03 -22.56 31.25
CA ASP A 50 -23.12 -22.93 30.35
C ASP A 50 -22.78 -24.23 29.60
N ILE A 51 -21.55 -24.37 29.12
CA ILE A 51 -21.08 -25.60 28.48
C ILE A 51 -21.04 -26.75 29.50
N VAL A 52 -20.58 -26.48 30.73
CA VAL A 52 -20.55 -27.49 31.81
C VAL A 52 -21.95 -28.00 32.13
N ASP A 53 -22.91 -27.10 32.27
CA ASP A 53 -24.29 -27.42 32.62
C ASP A 53 -25.03 -28.11 31.46
N ALA A 54 -24.78 -27.71 30.21
CA ALA A 54 -25.37 -28.33 29.03
C ALA A 54 -24.85 -29.76 28.77
N ASN A 55 -23.66 -30.10 29.28
CA ASN A 55 -23.00 -31.38 29.02
C ASN A 55 -22.82 -32.26 30.27
N ASP A 56 -23.42 -31.88 31.41
CA ASP A 56 -23.29 -32.56 32.70
C ASP A 56 -21.80 -32.85 33.10
N ILE A 57 -20.90 -31.88 32.84
CA ILE A 57 -19.45 -32.07 33.05
C ILE A 57 -19.11 -32.00 34.54
N ALA A 58 -18.69 -33.13 35.12
CA ALA A 58 -18.36 -33.21 36.54
C ALA A 58 -17.07 -32.48 36.96
N ASN A 59 -16.14 -32.28 36.02
CA ASN A 59 -14.89 -31.55 36.25
C ASN A 59 -14.58 -30.63 35.05
N PRO A 60 -14.80 -29.31 35.17
CA PRO A 60 -14.60 -28.34 34.09
C PRO A 60 -13.14 -28.25 33.58
N ASP A 61 -12.17 -28.69 34.37
CA ASP A 61 -10.76 -28.68 33.99
C ASP A 61 -10.33 -29.93 33.20
N LEU A 62 -11.26 -30.84 32.88
CA LEU A 62 -10.95 -32.12 32.25
C LEU A 62 -11.90 -32.47 31.11
N ILE A 63 -11.48 -32.14 29.88
CA ILE A 63 -12.09 -32.55 28.61
C ILE A 63 -11.10 -33.37 27.76
N TYR A 64 -11.59 -34.13 26.79
CA TYR A 64 -10.76 -35.01 25.97
C TYR A 64 -10.87 -34.70 24.48
N PRO A 65 -9.77 -34.76 23.70
CA PRO A 65 -9.85 -34.66 22.25
C PRO A 65 -10.81 -35.71 21.66
N GLY A 66 -11.69 -35.29 20.75
CA GLY A 66 -12.77 -36.09 20.16
C GLY A 66 -14.05 -36.13 21.00
N GLN A 67 -14.11 -35.44 22.14
CA GLN A 67 -15.34 -35.31 22.93
C GLN A 67 -16.29 -34.33 22.23
N MET A 68 -17.53 -34.75 21.99
CA MET A 68 -18.57 -33.84 21.50
C MET A 68 -19.17 -33.06 22.68
N LEU A 69 -19.18 -31.74 22.56
CA LEU A 69 -19.85 -30.82 23.47
C LEU A 69 -21.09 -30.23 22.79
N GLU A 70 -22.22 -30.28 23.47
CA GLU A 70 -23.40 -29.49 23.15
C GLU A 70 -23.14 -28.04 23.57
N ILE A 71 -23.18 -27.13 22.60
CA ILE A 71 -23.03 -25.70 22.86
C ILE A 71 -24.45 -25.14 23.01
N PRO A 72 -24.84 -24.68 24.22
CA PRO A 72 -26.18 -24.14 24.43
C PRO A 72 -26.33 -22.82 23.66
N ASP A 73 -27.37 -22.71 22.85
CA ASP A 73 -27.81 -21.41 22.31
C ASP A 73 -28.22 -20.51 23.49
N GLU A 74 -27.74 -19.27 23.54
CA GLU A 74 -28.13 -18.29 24.55
C GLU A 74 -29.64 -18.00 24.51
N MET A 75 -30.45 -18.72 25.29
CA MET A 75 -31.79 -18.27 25.69
C MET A 75 -32.17 -18.81 27.07
N GLY A 76 -31.78 -18.08 28.13
CA GLY A 76 -32.10 -18.48 29.51
C GLY A 76 -32.23 -17.39 30.58
N MET A 77 -31.95 -16.11 30.29
CA MET A 77 -32.31 -15.02 31.20
C MET A 77 -33.45 -14.18 30.62
N GLU A 78 -34.58 -14.11 31.33
CA GLU A 78 -35.59 -13.08 31.09
C GLU A 78 -34.96 -11.71 31.35
N THR A 79 -34.46 -11.08 30.29
CA THR A 79 -34.29 -9.64 30.24
C THR A 79 -35.69 -9.00 30.28
N PRO A 80 -35.91 -7.93 31.06
CA PRO A 80 -37.09 -7.11 30.81
C PRO A 80 -37.02 -6.68 29.35
N ALA A 81 -38.13 -6.72 28.62
CA ALA A 81 -38.16 -6.30 27.23
C ALA A 81 -37.60 -4.86 27.11
N VAL A 82 -36.32 -4.77 26.76
CA VAL A 82 -35.65 -3.56 26.32
C VAL A 82 -36.06 -3.43 24.85
N PRO A 83 -36.62 -2.29 24.42
CA PRO A 83 -36.86 -2.08 22.99
C PRO A 83 -35.54 -2.29 22.25
N ALA A 84 -35.57 -3.03 21.13
CA ALA A 84 -34.39 -3.22 20.28
C ALA A 84 -33.77 -1.85 19.97
N GLY A 85 -32.52 -1.63 20.39
CA GLY A 85 -31.75 -0.48 19.94
C GLY A 85 -31.65 -0.49 18.42
N GLU A 86 -31.67 0.68 17.80
CA GLU A 86 -31.38 0.81 16.37
C GLU A 86 -29.90 0.40 16.15
N SER A 87 -29.68 -0.62 15.32
CA SER A 87 -28.35 -1.01 14.86
C SER A 87 -27.95 -0.09 13.72
N VAL A 88 -26.79 0.56 13.82
CA VAL A 88 -26.24 1.42 12.77
C VAL A 88 -25.11 0.68 12.08
N LYS A 89 -25.26 0.52 10.76
CA LYS A 89 -24.28 -0.14 9.90
C LYS A 89 -23.53 0.89 9.10
N ILE A 90 -22.21 0.84 9.13
CA ILE A 90 -21.32 1.70 8.37
C ILE A 90 -20.37 0.80 7.58
N THR A 91 -20.18 1.11 6.30
CA THR A 91 -19.27 0.37 5.43
C THR A 91 -18.13 1.29 5.03
N ILE A 92 -16.89 0.87 5.28
CA ILE A 92 -15.70 1.54 4.77
C ILE A 92 -15.29 0.80 3.49
N VAL A 93 -15.25 1.53 2.38
CA VAL A 93 -14.61 1.09 1.14
C VAL A 93 -13.26 1.76 1.09
N HIS A 94 -12.16 1.00 1.02
CA HIS A 94 -10.83 1.59 1.03
C HIS A 94 -9.92 1.07 -0.07
N THR A 95 -9.02 1.95 -0.46
CA THR A 95 -7.87 1.69 -1.32
C THR A 95 -6.60 2.22 -0.65
N ASN A 96 -5.44 1.82 -1.16
CA ASN A 96 -4.14 2.33 -0.78
C ASN A 96 -3.18 2.06 -1.94
N ASP A 97 -2.11 2.85 -2.06
CA ASP A 97 -1.02 2.58 -2.98
C ASP A 97 -1.49 2.35 -4.42
N ILE A 98 -2.44 3.17 -4.87
CA ILE A 98 -2.94 3.08 -6.24
C ILE A 98 -1.84 3.45 -7.23
N HIS A 99 -0.89 4.31 -6.83
CA HIS A 99 0.23 4.77 -7.66
C HIS A 99 -0.22 5.25 -9.05
N SER A 100 -1.37 5.92 -9.11
CA SER A 100 -2.03 6.38 -10.35
C SER A 100 -2.32 5.31 -11.41
N ARG A 101 -2.41 4.02 -11.04
CA ARG A 101 -2.90 2.95 -11.94
C ARG A 101 -4.42 3.06 -12.10
N VAL A 102 -4.84 3.86 -13.09
CA VAL A 102 -6.26 4.19 -13.32
C VAL A 102 -6.97 3.22 -14.25
N LEU A 103 -6.21 2.48 -15.06
CA LEU A 103 -6.70 1.54 -16.05
C LEU A 103 -6.61 0.09 -15.54
N GLU A 104 -7.38 -0.77 -16.20
CA GLU A 104 -7.19 -2.22 -16.16
C GLU A 104 -5.96 -2.63 -16.99
N GLY A 105 -5.18 -3.59 -16.51
CA GLY A 105 -4.07 -4.18 -17.28
C GLY A 105 -3.49 -5.41 -16.59
N ASP A 106 -2.75 -6.27 -17.29
CA ASP A 106 -2.20 -7.51 -16.71
C ASP A 106 -1.22 -7.26 -15.55
N TYR A 107 -0.42 -6.19 -15.67
CA TYR A 107 0.50 -5.71 -14.63
C TYR A 107 -0.11 -4.62 -13.72
N ASP A 108 -1.34 -4.20 -14.03
CA ASP A 108 -2.14 -3.24 -13.26
C ASP A 108 -3.29 -3.93 -12.49
N GLY A 109 -4.06 -3.16 -11.72
CA GLY A 109 -5.25 -3.63 -11.02
C GLY A 109 -6.52 -3.62 -11.87
N MET A 110 -7.66 -3.48 -11.19
CA MET A 110 -8.97 -3.43 -11.85
C MET A 110 -9.31 -2.08 -12.49
N GLY A 111 -8.56 -1.02 -12.18
CA GLY A 111 -8.82 0.33 -12.66
C GLY A 111 -9.87 1.09 -11.82
N TYR A 112 -9.81 2.42 -11.90
CA TYR A 112 -10.68 3.32 -11.13
C TYR A 112 -12.15 3.24 -11.54
N ASP A 113 -12.44 2.85 -12.78
CA ASP A 113 -13.79 2.62 -13.28
C ASP A 113 -14.48 1.45 -12.57
N LYS A 114 -13.76 0.37 -12.25
CA LYS A 114 -14.27 -0.74 -11.44
C LYS A 114 -14.38 -0.38 -9.97
N VAL A 115 -13.40 0.37 -9.42
CA VAL A 115 -13.49 0.94 -8.07
C VAL A 115 -14.77 1.76 -7.92
N ALA A 116 -15.09 2.60 -8.91
CA ALA A 116 -16.32 3.39 -8.91
C ALA A 116 -17.59 2.54 -8.92
N THR A 117 -17.61 1.46 -9.71
CA THR A 117 -18.73 0.51 -9.71
C THR A 117 -18.87 -0.19 -8.34
N ILE A 118 -17.76 -0.59 -7.71
CA ILE A 118 -17.76 -1.18 -6.36
C ILE A 118 -18.35 -0.18 -5.35
N VAL A 119 -17.87 1.06 -5.34
CA VAL A 119 -18.40 2.12 -4.47
C VAL A 119 -19.90 2.32 -4.67
N LYS A 120 -20.38 2.34 -5.93
CA LYS A 120 -21.82 2.48 -6.24
C LYS A 120 -22.63 1.28 -5.74
N ASN A 121 -22.10 0.07 -5.87
CA ASN A 121 -22.75 -1.15 -5.40
C ASN A 121 -22.87 -1.17 -3.86
N GLU A 122 -21.80 -0.80 -3.15
CA GLU A 122 -21.81 -0.71 -1.69
C GLU A 122 -22.79 0.38 -1.21
N LYS A 123 -22.76 1.58 -1.83
CA LYS A 123 -23.71 2.66 -1.55
C LYS A 123 -25.17 2.27 -1.82
N ALA A 124 -25.43 1.35 -2.75
CA ALA A 124 -26.76 0.84 -3.03
C ALA A 124 -27.25 -0.20 -2.00
N MET A 125 -26.32 -0.92 -1.35
CA MET A 125 -26.63 -1.89 -0.30
C MET A 125 -26.76 -1.22 1.08
N ASN A 126 -25.90 -0.26 1.37
CA ASN A 126 -25.88 0.53 2.60
C ASN A 126 -25.62 2.01 2.25
N PRO A 127 -26.53 2.95 2.55
CA PRO A 127 -26.26 4.37 2.28
C PRO A 127 -25.14 4.96 3.15
N ASN A 128 -24.80 4.33 4.28
CA ASN A 128 -23.76 4.78 5.20
C ASN A 128 -22.39 4.21 4.79
N VAL A 129 -21.86 4.71 3.68
CA VAL A 129 -20.54 4.33 3.16
C VAL A 129 -19.56 5.47 3.34
N ILE A 130 -18.34 5.11 3.76
CA ILE A 130 -17.17 6.00 3.77
C ILE A 130 -16.17 5.45 2.75
N VAL A 131 -15.78 6.26 1.78
CA VAL A 131 -14.77 5.90 0.78
C VAL A 131 -13.44 6.53 1.19
N MET A 132 -12.43 5.71 1.46
CA MET A 132 -11.13 6.14 2.01
C MET A 132 -9.98 5.76 1.09
N ASP A 133 -8.94 6.58 1.04
CA ASP A 133 -7.65 6.20 0.46
C ASP A 133 -6.50 6.35 1.47
N ALA A 134 -5.69 5.31 1.63
CA ALA A 134 -4.61 5.30 2.60
C ALA A 134 -3.30 5.90 2.08
N GLY A 135 -3.30 6.68 1.00
CA GLY A 135 -2.15 7.41 0.48
C GLY A 135 -1.44 6.72 -0.67
N ASP A 136 -0.45 7.43 -1.24
CA ASP A 136 0.27 7.06 -2.46
C ASP A 136 -0.65 6.92 -3.68
N ALA A 137 -1.49 7.93 -3.89
CA ALA A 137 -2.44 7.95 -5.00
C ALA A 137 -1.95 8.81 -6.18
N PHE A 138 -1.26 9.93 -5.89
CA PHE A 138 -1.04 11.00 -6.87
C PHE A 138 0.15 10.82 -7.80
N HIS A 139 0.97 9.79 -7.64
CA HIS A 139 2.19 9.61 -8.42
C HIS A 139 2.30 8.18 -8.97
N GLY A 140 3.04 7.99 -10.07
CA GLY A 140 3.54 6.66 -10.46
C GLY A 140 3.25 6.23 -11.90
N GLN A 141 2.36 6.89 -12.60
CA GLN A 141 2.01 6.67 -14.00
C GLN A 141 1.97 8.00 -14.74
N THR A 142 2.24 7.95 -16.04
CA THR A 142 2.31 9.12 -16.92
C THR A 142 1.02 9.97 -16.90
N ILE A 143 -0.15 9.33 -16.74
CA ILE A 143 -1.44 10.04 -16.64
C ILE A 143 -1.49 11.03 -15.46
N SER A 144 -0.70 10.80 -14.41
CA SER A 144 -0.58 11.67 -13.26
C SER A 144 0.68 12.54 -13.32
N THR A 145 1.82 11.96 -13.71
CA THR A 145 3.11 12.66 -13.74
C THR A 145 3.10 13.91 -14.63
N LEU A 146 2.43 13.88 -15.79
CA LEU A 146 2.41 15.03 -16.70
C LEU A 146 1.64 16.26 -16.17
N ASN A 147 0.78 16.07 -15.16
CA ASN A 147 -0.02 17.13 -14.55
C ASN A 147 0.15 17.19 -13.03
N GLU A 148 1.21 16.57 -12.51
CA GLU A 148 1.60 16.61 -11.10
C GLU A 148 0.42 16.28 -10.16
N GLY A 149 -0.30 15.19 -10.43
CA GLY A 149 -1.37 14.68 -9.55
C GLY A 149 -2.79 15.18 -9.81
N GLU A 150 -2.98 16.21 -10.66
CA GLU A 150 -4.29 16.83 -10.88
C GLU A 150 -5.33 15.86 -11.47
N SER A 151 -4.91 14.99 -12.39
CA SER A 151 -5.81 14.00 -13.00
C SER A 151 -6.41 13.05 -11.96
N ILE A 152 -5.59 12.62 -11.01
CA ILE A 152 -6.01 11.69 -9.96
C ILE A 152 -7.01 12.35 -9.02
N VAL A 153 -6.79 13.62 -8.64
CA VAL A 153 -7.79 14.38 -7.85
C VAL A 153 -9.13 14.45 -8.59
N LYS A 154 -9.14 14.74 -9.90
CA LYS A 154 -10.38 14.78 -10.71
C LYS A 154 -11.11 13.43 -10.71
N ILE A 155 -10.38 12.33 -10.88
CA ILE A 155 -10.95 10.97 -10.89
C ILE A 155 -11.50 10.63 -9.49
N MET A 156 -10.74 10.85 -8.42
CA MET A 156 -11.18 10.58 -7.05
C MET A 156 -12.41 11.41 -6.65
N ASN A 157 -12.48 12.69 -7.06
CA ASN A 157 -13.67 13.52 -6.89
C ASN A 157 -14.89 12.91 -7.61
N ALA A 158 -14.71 12.44 -8.85
CA ALA A 158 -15.78 11.83 -9.63
C ALA A 158 -16.29 10.50 -9.05
N ILE A 159 -15.40 9.71 -8.43
CA ILE A 159 -15.76 8.48 -7.70
C ILE A 159 -16.50 8.80 -6.40
N GLY A 160 -16.16 9.92 -5.77
CA GLY A 160 -16.72 10.36 -4.50
C GLY A 160 -16.01 9.72 -3.32
N TYR A 161 -14.68 9.84 -3.29
CA TYR A 161 -13.87 9.65 -2.09
C TYR A 161 -14.29 10.64 -1.00
N ASP A 162 -14.28 10.21 0.26
CA ASP A 162 -14.73 11.01 1.41
C ASP A 162 -13.57 11.57 2.24
N ILE A 163 -12.41 10.89 2.19
CA ILE A 163 -11.19 11.22 2.93
C ILE A 163 -9.97 10.46 2.39
N MET A 164 -8.79 11.05 2.51
CA MET A 164 -7.49 10.43 2.18
C MET A 164 -6.45 10.78 3.25
N THR A 165 -5.42 9.96 3.48
CA THR A 165 -4.18 10.38 4.17
C THR A 165 -3.05 10.57 3.15
N ALA A 166 -2.04 11.38 3.48
CA ALA A 166 -0.87 11.52 2.62
C ALA A 166 0.12 10.36 2.84
N GLY A 167 0.48 9.67 1.75
CA GLY A 167 1.62 8.75 1.69
C GLY A 167 2.91 9.45 1.30
N ASN A 168 4.04 8.73 1.32
CA ASN A 168 5.35 9.32 1.01
C ASN A 168 5.44 9.81 -0.44
N HIS A 169 4.80 9.12 -1.39
CA HIS A 169 4.82 9.48 -2.80
C HIS A 169 3.86 10.62 -3.15
N ASP A 170 2.91 10.96 -2.29
CA ASP A 170 2.07 12.16 -2.46
C ASP A 170 2.87 13.46 -2.26
N PHE A 171 4.08 13.39 -1.69
CA PHE A 171 5.02 14.51 -1.57
C PHE A 171 5.98 14.64 -2.76
N ASN A 172 5.91 13.77 -3.77
CA ASN A 172 6.90 13.75 -4.87
C ASN A 172 6.95 15.05 -5.68
N TYR A 173 5.83 15.77 -5.79
CA TYR A 173 5.78 17.07 -6.45
C TYR A 173 6.00 18.26 -5.49
N GLY A 174 6.41 17.99 -4.25
CA GLY A 174 6.64 18.99 -3.21
C GLY A 174 5.42 19.25 -2.32
N GLN A 175 5.67 19.71 -1.09
CA GLN A 175 4.62 20.02 -0.11
C GLN A 175 3.64 21.11 -0.58
N ASP A 176 4.09 22.09 -1.37
CA ASP A 176 3.21 23.15 -1.89
C ASP A 176 2.20 22.57 -2.90
N ARG A 177 2.66 21.69 -3.79
CA ARG A 177 1.79 21.01 -4.75
C ARG A 177 0.79 20.10 -4.04
N LEU A 178 1.20 19.37 -3.00
CA LEU A 178 0.29 18.58 -2.17
C LEU A 178 -0.83 19.45 -1.57
N LEU A 179 -0.52 20.66 -1.10
CA LEU A 179 -1.52 21.59 -0.56
C LEU A 179 -2.47 22.13 -1.65
N GLU A 180 -1.97 22.34 -2.88
CA GLU A 180 -2.81 22.69 -4.02
C GLU A 180 -3.77 21.56 -4.40
N LEU A 181 -3.28 20.32 -4.49
CA LEU A 181 -4.09 19.13 -4.74
C LEU A 181 -5.15 18.94 -3.64
N ALA A 182 -4.77 19.12 -2.38
CA ALA A 182 -5.70 19.08 -1.25
C ALA A 182 -6.79 20.15 -1.33
N ALA A 183 -6.50 21.33 -1.92
CA ALA A 183 -7.49 22.38 -2.14
C ALA A 183 -8.40 22.11 -3.35
N MET A 184 -7.98 21.25 -4.28
CA MET A 184 -8.76 20.81 -5.44
C MET A 184 -9.66 19.61 -5.14
N ALA A 185 -9.31 18.80 -4.15
CA ALA A 185 -10.11 17.65 -3.73
C ALA A 185 -11.43 18.08 -3.09
N ASP A 186 -12.52 17.38 -3.44
CA ASP A 186 -13.83 17.55 -2.81
C ASP A 186 -13.89 16.89 -1.41
N PHE A 187 -12.81 16.23 -1.01
CA PHE A 187 -12.58 15.56 0.26
C PHE A 187 -11.30 16.07 0.92
N PRO A 188 -11.18 16.05 2.26
CA PRO A 188 -9.94 16.42 2.91
C PRO A 188 -8.90 15.31 2.78
N ILE A 189 -7.66 15.76 2.61
CA ILE A 189 -6.47 14.95 2.88
C ILE A 189 -6.06 15.24 4.32
N VAL A 190 -6.05 14.23 5.18
CA VAL A 190 -5.73 14.37 6.61
C VAL A 190 -4.34 13.85 6.93
N CYS A 191 -3.64 14.49 7.85
CA CYS A 191 -2.38 13.98 8.40
C CYS A 191 -2.11 14.66 9.74
N SER A 192 -2.01 13.88 10.81
CA SER A 192 -1.90 14.40 12.18
C SER A 192 -0.47 14.55 12.68
N ASN A 193 0.51 13.88 12.05
CA ASN A 193 1.90 13.84 12.53
C ASN A 193 2.90 14.66 11.71
N VAL A 194 2.44 15.44 10.72
CA VAL A 194 3.31 16.29 9.88
C VAL A 194 3.09 17.77 10.21
N PHE A 195 4.15 18.44 10.63
CA PHE A 195 4.11 19.81 11.12
C PHE A 195 5.10 20.69 10.38
N LYS A 196 4.74 21.97 10.23
CA LYS A 196 5.65 23.03 9.75
C LYS A 196 6.58 23.47 10.88
N ASP A 197 7.63 24.22 10.55
CA ASP A 197 8.57 24.81 11.51
C ASP A 197 7.91 25.67 12.62
N ASP A 198 6.72 26.23 12.36
CA ASP A 198 5.95 26.99 13.35
C ASP A 198 5.08 26.12 14.28
N TYR A 199 5.22 24.80 14.21
CA TYR A 199 4.45 23.78 14.93
C TYR A 199 2.95 23.79 14.64
N THR A 200 2.53 24.32 13.49
CA THR A 200 1.18 24.07 12.96
C THR A 200 1.16 22.82 12.09
N SER A 201 0.03 22.10 12.07
CA SER A 201 -0.15 20.93 11.21
C SER A 201 -0.10 21.34 9.73
N LEU A 202 0.55 20.55 8.88
CA LEU A 202 0.61 20.77 7.44
C LEU A 202 -0.78 20.61 6.80
N LEU A 203 -1.43 19.49 7.12
CA LEU A 203 -2.77 19.11 6.70
C LEU A 203 -3.72 19.07 7.92
N PRO A 204 -5.04 19.09 7.72
CA PRO A 204 -5.99 18.83 8.81
C PRO A 204 -5.68 17.50 9.52
N PRO A 205 -5.63 17.45 10.86
CA PRO A 205 -5.23 16.23 11.56
C PRO A 205 -6.30 15.12 11.48
N TYR A 206 -7.58 15.50 11.42
CA TYR A 206 -8.71 14.57 11.39
C TYR A 206 -9.97 15.20 10.78
N LYS A 207 -10.97 14.36 10.51
CA LYS A 207 -12.35 14.73 10.20
C LYS A 207 -13.33 13.83 10.96
N ILE A 208 -14.41 14.41 11.46
CA ILE A 208 -15.53 13.66 12.06
C ILE A 208 -16.68 13.65 11.07
N MET A 209 -17.22 12.47 10.79
CA MET A 209 -18.38 12.23 9.92
C MET A 209 -19.51 11.60 10.73
N GLU A 210 -20.76 11.92 10.39
CA GLU A 210 -21.93 11.42 11.12
C GLU A 210 -22.83 10.60 10.20
N TYR A 211 -23.17 9.38 10.64
CA TYR A 211 -24.00 8.43 9.91
C TYR A 211 -25.09 7.91 10.85
N ASP A 212 -26.36 8.24 10.57
CA ASP A 212 -27.50 7.88 11.41
C ASP A 212 -27.30 8.17 12.92
N GLY A 213 -26.64 9.31 13.23
CA GLY A 213 -26.35 9.75 14.59
C GLY A 213 -25.07 9.17 15.21
N VAL A 214 -24.40 8.24 14.54
CA VAL A 214 -23.09 7.70 14.95
C VAL A 214 -21.97 8.54 14.36
N LYS A 215 -21.05 9.00 15.20
CA LYS A 215 -19.90 9.80 14.80
C LYS A 215 -18.66 8.93 14.60
N VAL A 216 -18.09 9.01 13.41
CA VAL A 216 -16.83 8.37 13.04
C VAL A 216 -15.75 9.44 12.90
N ALA A 217 -14.76 9.42 13.80
CA ALA A 217 -13.57 10.24 13.67
C ALA A 217 -12.50 9.50 12.88
N VAL A 218 -11.92 10.17 11.89
CA VAL A 218 -10.84 9.62 11.08
C VAL A 218 -9.65 10.57 11.16
N PHE A 219 -8.54 10.11 11.71
CA PHE A 219 -7.27 10.87 11.76
C PHE A 219 -6.21 10.22 10.88
N GLY A 220 -5.32 11.03 10.31
CA GLY A 220 -4.30 10.57 9.36
C GLY A 220 -2.93 10.36 9.99
N LEU A 221 -2.13 9.40 9.52
CA LEU A 221 -0.70 9.26 9.82
C LEU A 221 0.10 9.06 8.54
N ALA A 222 1.25 9.75 8.43
CA ALA A 222 2.23 9.57 7.36
C ALA A 222 3.54 8.98 7.92
N THR A 223 4.20 8.13 7.15
CA THR A 223 5.51 7.55 7.56
C THR A 223 6.59 8.64 7.69
N PRO A 224 7.34 8.70 8.80
CA PRO A 224 8.52 9.54 8.90
C PRO A 224 9.58 9.23 7.84
N ALA A 225 9.57 8.02 7.27
CA ALA A 225 10.44 7.62 6.17
C ALA A 225 10.31 8.51 4.91
N THR A 226 9.21 9.27 4.80
CA THR A 226 9.00 10.26 3.74
C THR A 226 10.22 11.17 3.56
N THR A 227 10.93 11.55 4.63
CA THR A 227 12.09 12.45 4.55
C THR A 227 13.26 11.93 3.71
N TYR A 228 13.30 10.62 3.45
CA TYR A 228 14.31 9.99 2.59
C TYR A 228 13.71 9.11 1.48
N MET A 229 12.39 8.94 1.42
CA MET A 229 11.67 8.19 0.38
C MET A 229 11.07 9.09 -0.71
N THR A 230 10.91 10.38 -0.44
CA THR A 230 10.74 11.42 -1.47
C THR A 230 12.02 12.26 -1.54
N HIS A 231 12.13 13.12 -2.55
CA HIS A 231 13.26 14.06 -2.63
C HIS A 231 13.30 14.93 -1.36
N PRO A 232 14.43 14.97 -0.62
CA PRO A 232 14.49 15.71 0.66
C PRO A 232 14.04 17.17 0.57
N ASP A 233 14.29 17.84 -0.56
CA ASP A 233 13.82 19.21 -0.81
C ASP A 233 12.29 19.36 -0.81
N ASN A 234 11.54 18.31 -1.13
CA ASN A 234 10.08 18.33 -1.15
C ASN A 234 9.47 18.58 0.24
N VAL A 235 10.22 18.27 1.30
CA VAL A 235 9.76 18.30 2.69
C VAL A 235 10.59 19.22 3.59
N VAL A 236 11.38 20.14 3.01
CA VAL A 236 12.13 21.14 3.77
C VAL A 236 11.21 21.95 4.69
N GLY A 237 11.60 22.11 5.95
CA GLY A 237 10.82 22.83 6.97
C GLY A 237 9.62 22.05 7.52
N LEU A 238 9.53 20.75 7.20
CA LEU A 238 8.56 19.84 7.80
C LEU A 238 9.22 18.95 8.87
N THR A 239 8.46 18.64 9.91
CA THR A 239 8.80 17.65 10.94
C THR A 239 7.75 16.56 10.96
N PHE A 240 8.19 15.32 10.77
CA PHE A 240 7.37 14.11 10.92
C PHE A 240 7.56 13.60 12.35
N PHE A 241 6.55 13.78 13.20
CA PHE A 241 6.60 13.30 14.59
C PHE A 241 6.29 11.80 14.69
N ASP A 242 6.77 11.21 15.78
CA ASP A 242 6.52 9.82 16.18
C ASP A 242 5.01 9.49 16.04
N PRO A 243 4.64 8.59 15.10
CA PRO A 243 3.25 8.24 14.84
C PRO A 243 2.50 7.66 16.05
N ILE A 244 3.18 6.93 16.94
CA ILE A 244 2.58 6.32 18.14
C ILE A 244 2.25 7.40 19.16
N VAL A 245 3.15 8.37 19.35
CA VAL A 245 2.90 9.51 20.26
C VAL A 245 1.73 10.35 19.76
N ILE A 246 1.70 10.66 18.47
CA ILE A 246 0.62 11.45 17.87
C ILE A 246 -0.71 10.68 17.92
N ALA A 247 -0.72 9.39 17.58
CA ALA A 247 -1.91 8.55 17.67
C ALA A 247 -2.51 8.53 19.09
N LYS A 248 -1.68 8.46 20.15
CA LYS A 248 -2.15 8.57 21.55
C LYS A 248 -2.81 9.90 21.85
N MET A 249 -2.27 10.99 21.29
CA MET A 249 -2.87 12.32 21.46
C MET A 249 -4.20 12.42 20.71
N MET A 250 -4.27 11.85 19.50
CA MET A 250 -5.47 11.82 18.69
C MET A 250 -6.59 11.00 19.34
N THR A 251 -6.31 9.80 19.85
CA THR A 251 -7.34 8.98 20.53
C THR A 251 -7.86 9.67 21.79
N ALA A 252 -6.97 10.22 22.63
CA ALA A 252 -7.37 10.97 23.83
C ALA A 252 -8.17 12.25 23.50
N GLN A 253 -7.93 12.89 22.36
CA GLN A 253 -8.71 14.05 21.94
C GLN A 253 -10.09 13.65 21.40
N LEU A 254 -10.19 12.50 20.73
CA LEU A 254 -11.38 12.09 20.00
C LEU A 254 -12.33 11.19 20.81
N GLU A 255 -11.89 10.63 21.95
CA GLU A 255 -12.65 9.68 22.76
C GLU A 255 -14.04 10.18 23.20
N ASP A 256 -14.15 11.47 23.52
CA ASP A 256 -15.41 12.11 23.95
C ASP A 256 -16.19 12.73 22.78
N GLU A 257 -15.60 12.78 21.58
CA GLU A 257 -16.17 13.44 20.40
C GLU A 257 -16.77 12.47 19.37
N ALA A 258 -16.37 11.20 19.40
CA ALA A 258 -16.76 10.18 18.43
C ALA A 258 -17.13 8.83 19.08
N ASP A 259 -17.98 8.08 18.39
CA ASP A 259 -18.38 6.73 18.78
C ASP A 259 -17.45 5.65 18.19
N ILE A 260 -16.79 5.97 17.07
CA ILE A 260 -15.83 5.11 16.37
C ILE A 260 -14.62 5.95 15.98
N ILE A 261 -13.42 5.46 16.26
CA ILE A 261 -12.15 6.10 15.90
C ILE A 261 -11.41 5.23 14.88
N VAL A 262 -11.15 5.80 13.71
CA VAL A 262 -10.39 5.19 12.62
C VAL A 262 -9.07 5.94 12.44
N CYS A 263 -7.97 5.19 12.35
CA CYS A 263 -6.69 5.71 11.90
C CYS A 263 -6.52 5.39 10.41
N LEU A 264 -6.40 6.42 9.58
CA LEU A 264 -6.05 6.29 8.16
C LEU A 264 -4.54 6.48 8.02
N SER A 265 -3.81 5.39 7.85
CA SER A 265 -2.36 5.31 8.02
C SER A 265 -1.64 5.02 6.71
N HIS A 266 -0.45 5.59 6.56
CA HIS A 266 0.52 5.22 5.53
C HIS A 266 1.86 4.88 6.19
N LEU A 267 1.85 3.85 7.05
CA LEU A 267 3.03 3.40 7.82
C LEU A 267 3.51 2.03 7.34
N GLY A 268 2.59 1.17 6.92
CA GLY A 268 2.91 -0.19 6.51
C GLY A 268 3.18 -1.14 7.66
N VAL A 269 3.59 -2.35 7.29
CA VAL A 269 3.88 -3.46 8.22
C VAL A 269 5.37 -3.64 8.52
N GLU A 270 6.23 -2.82 7.89
CA GLU A 270 7.69 -2.85 8.02
C GLU A 270 8.24 -1.42 8.20
N GLY A 271 9.43 -1.30 8.80
CA GLY A 271 10.09 -0.02 9.03
C GLY A 271 10.19 0.38 10.51
N GLU A 272 10.57 1.63 10.76
CA GLU A 272 10.76 2.18 12.12
C GLU A 272 9.44 2.21 12.91
N TYR A 273 8.35 2.55 12.23
CA TYR A 273 6.99 2.57 12.78
C TYR A 273 6.06 1.80 11.86
N THR A 274 5.21 0.96 12.45
CA THR A 274 4.22 0.18 11.72
C THR A 274 2.84 0.37 12.32
N SER A 275 1.79 0.12 11.52
CA SER A 275 0.41 0.14 12.02
C SER A 275 0.18 -0.88 13.12
N GLU A 276 0.93 -1.99 13.11
CA GLU A 276 0.88 -2.98 14.18
C GLU A 276 1.42 -2.44 15.51
N MET A 277 2.51 -1.68 15.46
CA MET A 277 3.02 -0.99 16.65
C MET A 277 2.01 0.04 17.15
N VAL A 278 1.36 0.80 16.27
CA VAL A 278 0.30 1.74 16.67
C VAL A 278 -0.83 1.00 17.38
N ALA A 279 -1.39 -0.06 16.79
CA ALA A 279 -2.44 -0.87 17.43
C ALA A 279 -1.99 -1.54 18.75
N GLN A 280 -0.70 -1.91 18.85
CA GLN A 280 -0.16 -2.53 20.06
C GLN A 280 -0.01 -1.54 21.21
N TYR A 281 0.38 -0.30 20.92
CA TYR A 281 0.75 0.70 21.93
C TYR A 281 -0.29 1.80 22.16
N VAL A 282 -1.34 1.88 21.34
CA VAL A 282 -2.36 2.93 21.40
C VAL A 282 -3.75 2.30 21.58
N ASP A 283 -4.32 2.50 22.77
CA ASP A 283 -5.71 2.13 23.04
C ASP A 283 -6.68 3.14 22.41
N GLY A 284 -7.90 2.69 22.11
CA GLY A 284 -9.01 3.53 21.64
C GLY A 284 -9.12 3.68 20.12
N ILE A 285 -8.30 2.97 19.33
CA ILE A 285 -8.47 2.88 17.87
C ILE A 285 -9.30 1.64 17.53
N ASP A 286 -10.41 1.80 16.82
CA ASP A 286 -11.26 0.67 16.42
C ASP A 286 -10.75 -0.01 15.15
N VAL A 287 -10.33 0.80 14.17
CA VAL A 287 -9.86 0.35 12.85
C VAL A 287 -8.64 1.15 12.42
N ILE A 288 -7.62 0.47 11.90
CA ILE A 288 -6.55 1.09 11.12
C ILE A 288 -6.71 0.67 9.66
N VAL A 289 -6.91 1.63 8.78
CA VAL A 289 -6.84 1.44 7.32
C VAL A 289 -5.44 1.89 6.90
N ASP A 290 -4.59 0.95 6.50
CA ASP A 290 -3.16 1.21 6.24
C ASP A 290 -2.81 1.13 4.75
N GLY A 291 -1.60 1.58 4.41
CA GLY A 291 -0.95 1.48 3.09
C GLY A 291 0.55 1.24 3.20
N HIS A 292 1.34 1.79 2.27
CA HIS A 292 2.81 1.82 2.22
C HIS A 292 3.49 0.49 1.85
N SER A 293 3.16 -0.59 2.55
CA SER A 293 3.85 -1.87 2.42
C SER A 293 3.25 -2.81 1.36
N HIS A 294 2.19 -2.39 0.67
CA HIS A 294 1.52 -3.12 -0.41
C HIS A 294 0.99 -4.50 0.01
N THR A 295 0.68 -4.62 1.29
CA THR A 295 0.31 -5.87 1.95
C THR A 295 -1.15 -6.22 1.63
N VAL A 296 -1.36 -7.46 1.18
CA VAL A 296 -2.71 -8.01 1.00
C VAL A 296 -3.20 -8.60 2.31
N MET A 297 -4.26 -8.05 2.89
CA MET A 297 -4.88 -8.57 4.11
C MET A 297 -6.32 -9.04 3.86
N GLU A 298 -6.50 -10.30 3.45
CA GLU A 298 -7.80 -10.84 3.01
C GLU A 298 -8.95 -10.58 3.99
N THR A 299 -8.73 -10.74 5.29
CA THR A 299 -9.74 -10.53 6.35
C THR A 299 -9.30 -9.52 7.41
N GLY A 300 -8.25 -8.75 7.13
CA GLY A 300 -7.58 -7.91 8.13
C GLY A 300 -6.85 -8.71 9.23
N ARG A 301 -6.25 -7.98 10.17
CA ARG A 301 -5.52 -8.51 11.33
C ARG A 301 -6.00 -7.80 12.60
N MET A 302 -6.43 -8.58 13.60
CA MET A 302 -6.78 -8.05 14.92
C MET A 302 -5.54 -7.97 15.80
N ILE A 303 -5.23 -6.78 16.32
CA ILE A 303 -4.24 -6.58 17.38
C ILE A 303 -4.95 -5.84 18.52
N ASN A 304 -4.97 -6.45 19.70
CA ASN A 304 -5.85 -6.02 20.79
C ASN A 304 -7.31 -5.95 20.30
N ASP A 305 -7.98 -4.81 20.48
CA ASP A 305 -9.32 -4.55 19.95
C ASP A 305 -9.29 -3.71 18.65
N THR A 306 -8.13 -3.57 18.01
CA THR A 306 -7.99 -2.78 16.77
C THR A 306 -7.93 -3.70 15.56
N LEU A 307 -8.80 -3.48 14.57
CA LEU A 307 -8.77 -4.17 13.29
C LEU A 307 -7.88 -3.41 12.30
N ILE A 308 -6.82 -4.04 11.82
CA ILE A 308 -5.93 -3.48 10.80
C ILE A 308 -6.29 -4.08 9.43
N VAL A 309 -6.41 -3.24 8.41
CA VAL A 309 -6.71 -3.65 7.03
C VAL A 309 -5.79 -2.95 6.03
N GLN A 310 -5.49 -3.63 4.92
CA GLN A 310 -4.72 -3.11 3.79
C GLN A 310 -5.12 -3.89 2.52
N ALA A 311 -5.19 -3.19 1.38
CA ALA A 311 -5.75 -3.70 0.13
C ALA A 311 -4.69 -3.86 -0.99
N GLY A 312 -3.50 -4.37 -0.65
CA GLY A 312 -2.44 -4.58 -1.64
C GLY A 312 -1.98 -3.27 -2.27
N GLU A 313 -1.97 -3.20 -3.59
CA GLU A 313 -1.51 -2.04 -4.38
C GLU A 313 -2.27 -1.97 -5.72
N TYR A 314 -2.14 -0.83 -6.41
CA TYR A 314 -2.46 -0.65 -7.83
C TYR A 314 -3.90 -0.96 -8.22
N THR A 315 -4.84 -0.94 -7.27
CA THR A 315 -6.23 -1.41 -7.44
C THR A 315 -6.36 -2.92 -7.72
N LYS A 316 -5.36 -3.74 -7.39
CA LYS A 316 -5.48 -5.21 -7.45
C LYS A 316 -6.56 -5.71 -6.47
N TYR A 317 -6.83 -4.94 -5.41
CA TYR A 317 -7.90 -5.18 -4.47
C TYR A 317 -8.62 -3.88 -4.09
N VAL A 318 -9.88 -4.01 -3.68
CA VAL A 318 -10.62 -2.96 -2.95
C VAL A 318 -11.04 -3.54 -1.60
N GLY A 319 -10.69 -2.88 -0.51
CA GLY A 319 -11.01 -3.35 0.82
C GLY A 319 -12.40 -2.90 1.28
N ILE A 320 -13.11 -3.81 1.94
CA ILE A 320 -14.45 -3.57 2.50
C ILE A 320 -14.42 -3.90 3.99
N VAL A 321 -14.64 -2.90 4.84
CA VAL A 321 -14.83 -3.08 6.29
C VAL A 321 -16.28 -2.79 6.64
N ASN A 322 -16.94 -3.75 7.28
CA ASN A 322 -18.29 -3.57 7.81
C ASN A 322 -18.22 -3.36 9.31
N LEU A 323 -18.79 -2.24 9.74
CA LEU A 323 -18.93 -1.83 11.13
C LEU A 323 -20.42 -1.87 11.49
N GLU A 324 -20.76 -2.55 12.58
CA GLU A 324 -22.11 -2.55 13.12
C GLU A 324 -22.07 -2.16 14.60
N LEU A 325 -22.54 -0.94 14.90
CA LEU A 325 -22.67 -0.46 16.27
C LEU A 325 -24.08 -0.78 16.77
N LYS A 326 -24.15 -1.59 17.82
CA LYS A 326 -25.41 -2.01 18.42
C LYS A 326 -25.27 -2.07 19.94
N ASP A 327 -26.13 -1.34 20.65
CA ASP A 327 -26.17 -1.30 22.11
C ASP A 327 -24.79 -0.95 22.76
N GLY A 328 -23.99 -0.12 22.07
CA GLY A 328 -22.65 0.29 22.50
C GLY A 328 -21.54 -0.72 22.19
N MET A 329 -21.85 -1.83 21.52
CA MET A 329 -20.88 -2.82 21.06
C MET A 329 -20.62 -2.65 19.56
N LEU A 330 -19.35 -2.53 19.19
CA LEU A 330 -18.91 -2.40 17.80
C LEU A 330 -18.45 -3.76 17.25
N MET A 331 -19.20 -4.30 16.30
CA MET A 331 -18.80 -5.50 15.54
C MET A 331 -18.05 -5.08 14.27
N LYS A 332 -16.94 -5.76 13.98
CA LYS A 332 -16.00 -5.43 12.89
C LYS A 332 -15.77 -6.67 12.02
N SER A 333 -15.82 -6.50 10.70
CA SER A 333 -15.41 -7.55 9.75
C SER A 333 -14.83 -6.92 8.50
N ALA A 334 -13.86 -7.59 7.88
CA ALA A 334 -13.23 -7.13 6.65
C ALA A 334 -13.18 -8.23 5.58
N LYS A 335 -13.18 -7.80 4.32
CA LYS A 335 -12.91 -8.62 3.15
C LYS A 335 -12.23 -7.78 2.07
N LEU A 336 -11.63 -8.44 1.09
CA LEU A 336 -11.19 -7.80 -0.16
C LEU A 336 -12.12 -8.20 -1.30
N ILE A 337 -12.34 -7.26 -2.23
CA ILE A 337 -12.82 -7.55 -3.58
C ILE A 337 -11.59 -7.63 -4.47
N THR A 338 -11.36 -8.77 -5.12
CA THR A 338 -10.16 -8.96 -5.96
C THR A 338 -10.33 -8.35 -7.34
N LYS A 339 -9.22 -8.16 -8.06
CA LYS A 339 -9.22 -7.79 -9.48
C LYS A 339 -10.11 -8.70 -10.30
N GLU A 340 -10.06 -10.02 -10.13
CA GLU A 340 -10.89 -10.97 -10.88
C GLU A 340 -12.39 -10.74 -10.64
N GLU A 341 -12.78 -10.45 -9.40
CA GLU A 341 -14.16 -10.12 -9.06
C GLU A 341 -14.59 -8.76 -9.63
N GLY A 342 -13.74 -7.73 -9.49
CA GLY A 342 -13.95 -6.41 -10.06
C GLY A 342 -14.07 -6.45 -11.59
N MET A 343 -13.27 -7.30 -12.24
CA MET A 343 -13.29 -7.48 -13.68
C MET A 343 -14.57 -8.14 -14.21
N ALA A 344 -15.29 -8.88 -13.36
CA ALA A 344 -16.62 -9.39 -13.70
C ALA A 344 -17.71 -8.31 -13.61
N MET A 345 -17.41 -7.12 -13.10
CA MET A 345 -18.34 -6.00 -12.98
C MET A 345 -18.31 -5.09 -14.22
N GLU A 346 -19.41 -4.40 -14.48
CA GLU A 346 -19.45 -3.36 -15.52
C GLU A 346 -18.56 -2.17 -15.11
N ALA A 347 -17.85 -1.60 -16.09
CA ALA A 347 -17.08 -0.37 -15.90
C ALA A 347 -18.02 0.82 -15.65
N ASP A 348 -17.62 1.75 -14.78
CA ASP A 348 -18.39 2.99 -14.66
C ASP A 348 -18.18 3.88 -15.89
N PRO A 349 -19.24 4.16 -16.69
CA PRO A 349 -19.07 4.89 -17.94
C PRO A 349 -18.65 6.34 -17.74
N GLY A 350 -18.93 6.93 -16.56
CA GLY A 350 -18.50 8.28 -16.23
C GLY A 350 -16.99 8.36 -16.00
N ILE A 351 -16.45 7.38 -15.27
CA ILE A 351 -15.01 7.30 -15.05
C ILE A 351 -14.26 6.91 -16.32
N VAL A 352 -14.76 5.96 -17.12
CA VAL A 352 -14.16 5.64 -18.44
C VAL A 352 -14.04 6.89 -19.29
N SER A 353 -15.14 7.66 -19.42
CA SER A 353 -15.13 8.88 -20.24
C SER A 353 -14.14 9.93 -19.72
N LEU A 354 -13.97 10.04 -18.40
CA LEU A 354 -13.04 10.99 -17.78
C LEU A 354 -11.59 10.57 -18.00
N VAL A 355 -11.28 9.28 -17.85
CA VAL A 355 -9.93 8.76 -18.12
C VAL A 355 -9.57 8.93 -19.59
N ASP A 356 -10.47 8.56 -20.52
CA ASP A 356 -10.27 8.75 -21.96
C ASP A 356 -9.98 10.23 -22.33
N GLU A 357 -10.66 11.18 -21.69
CA GLU A 357 -10.42 12.62 -21.91
C GLU A 357 -9.02 13.04 -21.46
N ILE A 358 -8.59 12.59 -20.27
CA ILE A 358 -7.26 12.90 -19.73
C ILE A 358 -6.15 12.26 -20.59
N GLU A 359 -6.35 11.03 -21.05
CA GLU A 359 -5.36 10.35 -21.91
C GLU A 359 -5.24 11.04 -23.28
N ALA A 360 -6.35 11.46 -23.86
CA ALA A 360 -6.34 12.22 -25.11
C ALA A 360 -5.61 13.56 -25.00
N GLU A 361 -5.64 14.21 -23.83
CA GLU A 361 -4.85 15.43 -23.56
C GLU A 361 -3.34 15.15 -23.49
N ASN A 362 -2.95 13.93 -23.10
CA ASN A 362 -1.55 13.53 -22.94
C ASN A 362 -0.97 12.85 -24.21
N GLU A 363 -1.80 12.37 -25.12
CA GLU A 363 -1.42 11.55 -26.29
C GLU A 363 -0.33 12.20 -27.16
N ASP A 364 -0.41 13.52 -27.38
CA ASP A 364 0.57 14.28 -28.17
C ASP A 364 2.00 14.19 -27.60
N ILE A 365 2.13 13.97 -26.28
CA ILE A 365 3.41 13.83 -25.59
C ILE A 365 3.80 12.35 -25.50
N THR A 366 2.87 11.50 -25.08
CA THR A 366 3.17 10.10 -24.72
C THR A 366 3.41 9.23 -25.93
N SER A 367 2.74 9.47 -27.06
CA SER A 367 2.81 8.63 -28.27
C SER A 367 4.09 8.82 -29.11
N VAL A 368 4.97 9.73 -28.73
CA VAL A 368 6.21 9.99 -29.48
C VAL A 368 7.15 8.79 -29.36
N VAL A 369 7.34 8.05 -30.46
CA VAL A 369 8.31 6.94 -30.52
C VAL A 369 9.74 7.48 -30.43
N VAL A 370 10.50 6.97 -29.45
CA VAL A 370 11.89 7.35 -29.17
C VAL A 370 12.89 6.24 -29.55
N GLY A 371 12.43 5.00 -29.74
CA GLY A 371 13.28 3.89 -30.17
C GLY A 371 12.49 2.60 -30.31
N SER A 372 13.19 1.47 -30.28
CA SER A 372 12.59 0.13 -30.27
C SER A 372 13.50 -0.89 -29.59
N THR A 373 12.93 -1.93 -28.98
CA THR A 373 13.66 -3.05 -28.37
C THR A 373 13.14 -4.41 -28.86
N ASP A 374 14.04 -5.37 -29.04
CA ASP A 374 13.72 -6.77 -29.38
C ASP A 374 13.67 -7.69 -28.14
N ILE A 375 13.91 -7.14 -26.95
CA ILE A 375 13.84 -7.82 -25.66
C ILE A 375 12.99 -7.01 -24.67
N VAL A 376 12.40 -7.67 -23.68
CA VAL A 376 11.79 -6.98 -22.54
C VAL A 376 12.90 -6.31 -21.75
N LEU A 377 12.76 -5.02 -21.42
CA LEU A 377 13.61 -4.30 -20.49
C LEU A 377 12.96 -4.40 -19.10
N GLU A 378 13.56 -5.22 -18.24
CA GLU A 378 13.08 -5.65 -16.93
C GLU A 378 13.20 -4.53 -15.89
N GLY A 379 12.05 -4.07 -15.45
CA GLY A 379 11.88 -3.00 -14.48
C GLY A 379 10.91 -3.35 -13.35
N GLU A 380 10.52 -4.62 -13.21
CA GLU A 380 9.65 -5.06 -12.13
C GLU A 380 10.31 -4.87 -10.76
N ARG A 381 9.48 -4.48 -9.78
CA ARG A 381 9.92 -4.10 -8.44
C ARG A 381 10.75 -5.21 -7.78
N GLU A 382 10.30 -6.44 -7.91
CA GLU A 382 10.92 -7.62 -7.29
C GLU A 382 12.33 -7.86 -7.84
N ASP A 383 12.59 -7.45 -9.09
CA ASP A 383 13.87 -7.69 -9.76
C ASP A 383 14.81 -6.49 -9.58
N VAL A 384 14.38 -5.26 -9.87
CA VAL A 384 15.24 -4.05 -9.75
C VAL A 384 15.65 -3.73 -8.31
N ARG A 385 14.92 -4.28 -7.32
CA ARG A 385 15.21 -4.09 -5.89
C ARG A 385 15.97 -5.23 -5.25
N THR A 386 16.32 -6.26 -6.02
CA THR A 386 17.05 -7.43 -5.52
C THR A 386 18.20 -7.86 -6.43
N GLY A 387 18.32 -7.35 -7.66
CA GLY A 387 19.35 -7.81 -8.58
C GLY A 387 19.66 -6.87 -9.74
N GLU A 388 20.71 -7.21 -10.49
CA GLU A 388 21.04 -6.56 -11.76
C GLU A 388 19.93 -6.82 -12.79
N THR A 389 19.43 -5.77 -13.42
CA THR A 389 18.49 -5.87 -14.54
C THR A 389 19.05 -5.18 -15.78
N ASN A 390 18.54 -5.59 -16.95
CA ASN A 390 18.91 -5.00 -18.22
C ASN A 390 18.50 -3.54 -18.37
N LEU A 391 17.34 -3.15 -17.81
CA LEU A 391 16.90 -1.75 -17.81
C LEU A 391 17.76 -0.90 -16.87
N GLY A 392 18.13 -1.43 -15.70
CA GLY A 392 19.06 -0.77 -14.79
C GLY A 392 20.42 -0.50 -15.45
N ASN A 393 20.96 -1.50 -16.17
CA ASN A 393 22.20 -1.34 -16.94
C ASN A 393 22.07 -0.23 -17.99
N LEU A 394 21.02 -0.28 -18.81
CA LEU A 394 20.76 0.71 -19.86
C LEU A 394 20.67 2.14 -19.31
N ILE A 395 19.98 2.34 -18.18
CA ILE A 395 19.85 3.64 -17.52
C ILE A 395 21.22 4.14 -17.05
N THR A 396 21.99 3.29 -16.38
CA THR A 396 23.33 3.70 -15.88
C THR A 396 24.35 3.93 -17.00
N ASP A 397 24.23 3.22 -18.13
CA ASP A 397 25.04 3.49 -19.32
C ASP A 397 24.67 4.83 -19.97
N ALA A 398 23.38 5.16 -20.04
CA ALA A 398 22.90 6.46 -20.51
C ALA A 398 23.44 7.62 -19.64
N MET A 399 23.49 7.40 -18.32
CA MET A 399 24.10 8.35 -17.39
C MET A 399 25.59 8.54 -17.65
N LEU A 400 26.34 7.46 -17.91
CA LEU A 400 27.77 7.57 -18.26
C LEU A 400 27.99 8.29 -19.60
N ASP A 401 27.18 8.00 -20.61
CA ASP A 401 27.31 8.58 -21.95
C ASP A 401 27.14 10.11 -21.94
N VAL A 402 26.11 10.61 -21.25
CA VAL A 402 25.83 12.05 -21.20
C VAL A 402 26.81 12.80 -20.30
N THR A 403 27.28 12.17 -19.22
CA THR A 403 28.11 12.85 -18.21
C THR A 403 29.60 12.77 -18.50
N GLY A 404 30.06 11.66 -19.09
CA GLY A 404 31.47 11.31 -19.17
C GLY A 404 32.12 11.01 -17.81
N ALA A 405 31.31 10.68 -16.78
CA ALA A 405 31.78 10.27 -15.47
C ALA A 405 32.56 8.94 -15.54
N ASP A 406 33.32 8.62 -14.48
CA ASP A 406 34.04 7.35 -14.40
C ASP A 406 33.07 6.19 -14.11
N LEU A 407 32.07 6.44 -13.25
CA LEU A 407 31.14 5.46 -12.70
C LEU A 407 29.72 6.03 -12.68
N ALA A 408 28.71 5.16 -12.71
CA ALA A 408 27.33 5.54 -12.45
C ALA A 408 26.70 4.65 -11.39
N LEU A 409 25.81 5.24 -10.59
CA LEU A 409 24.99 4.55 -9.60
C LEU A 409 23.59 5.19 -9.55
N THR A 410 22.55 4.36 -9.69
CA THR A 410 21.15 4.75 -9.44
C THR A 410 20.47 3.66 -8.61
N ASN A 411 19.39 4.00 -7.91
CA ASN A 411 18.67 3.10 -7.01
C ASN A 411 17.51 2.43 -7.77
N GLY A 412 17.28 1.13 -7.53
CA GLY A 412 16.20 0.35 -8.15
C GLY A 412 14.81 0.91 -7.83
N GLY A 413 14.64 1.59 -6.70
CA GLY A 413 13.43 2.32 -6.33
C GLY A 413 13.06 3.43 -7.32
N GLY A 414 14.03 3.94 -8.09
CA GLY A 414 13.85 4.90 -9.18
C GLY A 414 13.28 4.31 -10.48
N ILE A 415 13.34 2.99 -10.66
CA ILE A 415 12.89 2.26 -11.86
C ILE A 415 11.53 1.64 -11.56
N ARG A 416 10.48 2.07 -12.28
CA ARG A 416 9.08 1.86 -11.83
C ARG A 416 8.23 0.96 -12.71
N ALA A 417 8.74 0.57 -13.86
CA ALA A 417 8.05 -0.30 -14.80
C ALA A 417 9.05 -0.95 -15.77
N SER A 418 8.62 -2.06 -16.35
CA SER A 418 9.27 -2.68 -17.50
C SER A 418 8.90 -1.99 -18.81
N ILE A 419 9.70 -2.20 -19.86
CA ILE A 419 9.36 -1.84 -21.25
C ILE A 419 9.30 -3.12 -22.08
N ASP A 420 8.15 -3.36 -22.71
CA ASP A 420 7.92 -4.54 -23.55
C ASP A 420 8.65 -4.48 -24.90
N ILE A 421 8.72 -5.64 -25.57
CA ILE A 421 9.25 -5.78 -26.93
C ILE A 421 8.43 -4.93 -27.92
N GLY A 422 9.09 -4.08 -28.70
CA GLY A 422 8.44 -3.26 -29.71
C GLY A 422 8.97 -1.83 -29.77
N ASP A 423 8.11 -0.92 -30.23
CA ASP A 423 8.39 0.52 -30.22
C ASP A 423 8.43 1.01 -28.77
N ILE A 424 9.43 1.83 -28.45
CA ILE A 424 9.56 2.52 -27.16
C ILE A 424 9.06 3.94 -27.36
N THR A 425 8.09 4.36 -26.57
CA THR A 425 7.51 5.70 -26.60
C THR A 425 8.05 6.58 -25.46
N LYS A 426 7.87 7.90 -25.59
CA LYS A 426 8.16 8.84 -24.50
C LYS A 426 7.30 8.53 -23.27
N GLY A 427 6.05 8.09 -23.46
CA GLY A 427 5.20 7.63 -22.37
C GLY A 427 5.80 6.45 -21.61
N ASP A 428 6.38 5.47 -22.31
CA ASP A 428 7.03 4.32 -21.67
C ASP A 428 8.20 4.77 -20.79
N VAL A 429 9.07 5.67 -21.30
CA VAL A 429 10.21 6.17 -20.52
C VAL A 429 9.77 6.98 -19.29
N ILE A 430 8.74 7.82 -19.41
CA ILE A 430 8.18 8.55 -18.27
C ILE A 430 7.60 7.59 -17.24
N THR A 431 6.94 6.52 -17.67
CA THR A 431 6.42 5.49 -16.77
C THR A 431 7.55 4.75 -16.05
N VAL A 432 8.69 4.49 -16.70
CA VAL A 432 9.90 3.93 -16.04
C VAL A 432 10.51 4.90 -15.02
N LEU A 433 10.63 6.18 -15.38
CA LEU A 433 11.34 7.22 -14.62
C LEU A 433 10.41 8.41 -14.24
N PRO A 434 9.36 8.18 -13.43
CA PRO A 434 8.25 9.13 -13.30
C PRO A 434 8.51 10.29 -12.35
N PHE A 435 9.66 10.33 -11.66
CA PHE A 435 9.93 11.29 -10.57
C PHE A 435 10.44 12.64 -11.05
N GLY A 436 10.81 12.77 -12.33
CA GLY A 436 11.43 13.99 -12.84
C GLY A 436 12.84 14.26 -12.29
N ASN A 437 13.46 13.24 -11.68
CA ASN A 437 14.85 13.31 -11.22
C ASN A 437 15.77 13.68 -12.39
N TYR A 438 16.83 14.45 -12.11
CA TYR A 438 17.84 14.82 -13.10
C TYR A 438 19.20 14.23 -12.74
N VAL A 439 20.06 14.09 -13.75
CA VAL A 439 21.38 13.50 -13.57
C VAL A 439 22.33 14.55 -13.00
N VAL A 440 23.10 14.15 -11.99
CA VAL A 440 24.18 14.95 -11.41
C VAL A 440 25.46 14.14 -11.31
N THR A 441 26.60 14.82 -11.27
CA THR A 441 27.88 14.18 -10.93
C THR A 441 28.40 14.69 -9.59
N LYS A 442 28.99 13.80 -8.80
CA LYS A 442 29.73 14.12 -7.58
C LYS A 442 31.06 13.36 -7.57
N ASP A 443 32.07 13.96 -6.98
CA ASP A 443 33.39 13.34 -6.81
C ASP A 443 33.41 12.55 -5.50
N LEU A 444 33.57 11.22 -5.57
CA LEU A 444 33.58 10.34 -4.40
C LEU A 444 34.90 9.56 -4.32
N THR A 445 35.39 9.35 -3.11
CA THR A 445 36.48 8.40 -2.85
C THR A 445 36.00 6.95 -3.05
N GLY A 446 36.91 6.04 -3.38
CA GLY A 446 36.59 4.60 -3.44
C GLY A 446 35.95 4.09 -2.14
N ALA A 447 36.39 4.61 -0.98
CA ALA A 447 35.76 4.31 0.31
C ALA A 447 34.29 4.76 0.41
N GLN A 448 33.95 5.95 -0.10
CA GLN A 448 32.55 6.42 -0.13
C GLN A 448 31.70 5.60 -1.08
N ILE A 449 32.25 5.19 -2.24
CA ILE A 449 31.53 4.35 -3.21
C ILE A 449 31.23 2.97 -2.61
N VAL A 450 32.20 2.34 -1.94
CA VAL A 450 31.95 1.07 -1.24
C VAL A 450 30.90 1.24 -0.15
N ALA A 451 30.94 2.31 0.64
CA ALA A 451 29.93 2.58 1.65
C ALA A 451 28.51 2.78 1.05
N ALA A 452 28.40 3.42 -0.12
CA ALA A 452 27.14 3.57 -0.84
C ALA A 452 26.61 2.20 -1.34
N LEU A 453 27.47 1.33 -1.86
CA LEU A 453 27.11 -0.03 -2.26
C LEU A 453 26.63 -0.86 -1.06
N GLU A 454 27.31 -0.75 0.08
CA GLU A 454 26.90 -1.39 1.34
C GLU A 454 25.50 -0.94 1.82
N ASN A 455 25.20 0.37 1.72
CA ASN A 455 23.86 0.89 2.03
C ASN A 455 22.80 0.21 1.16
N GLY A 456 23.00 0.21 -0.16
CA GLY A 456 22.03 -0.36 -1.09
C GLY A 456 21.85 -1.87 -0.95
N LEU A 457 22.89 -2.58 -0.51
CA LEU A 457 22.87 -4.03 -0.30
C LEU A 457 22.42 -4.43 1.11
N THR A 458 22.01 -3.50 1.98
CA THR A 458 21.77 -3.77 3.41
C THR A 458 20.65 -4.79 3.68
N ASP A 459 19.54 -4.75 2.91
CA ASP A 459 18.37 -5.60 3.16
C ASP A 459 18.30 -6.85 2.26
N TYR A 460 19.21 -6.99 1.28
CA TYR A 460 19.26 -8.16 0.41
C TYR A 460 19.26 -9.47 1.24
N PRO A 461 18.51 -10.52 0.86
CA PRO A 461 17.74 -10.67 -0.39
C PRO A 461 16.35 -10.02 -0.39
N GLU A 462 15.95 -9.33 0.68
CA GLU A 462 14.67 -8.62 0.70
C GLU A 462 14.71 -7.40 -0.23
N ALA A 463 13.59 -7.15 -0.91
CA ALA A 463 13.48 -6.08 -1.90
C ALA A 463 13.53 -4.70 -1.24
N LYS A 464 14.54 -3.90 -1.56
CA LYS A 464 14.68 -2.52 -1.08
C LYS A 464 14.85 -1.53 -2.23
N GLY A 465 14.18 -0.38 -2.13
CA GLY A 465 14.32 0.71 -3.11
C GLY A 465 15.78 1.16 -3.29
N ALA A 466 16.58 1.11 -2.22
CA ALA A 466 17.99 1.47 -2.25
C ALA A 466 18.91 0.48 -2.99
N PHE A 467 18.43 -0.66 -3.51
CA PHE A 467 19.32 -1.57 -4.24
C PHE A 467 20.01 -0.85 -5.42
N PRO A 468 21.34 -0.95 -5.59
CA PRO A 468 22.05 -0.17 -6.60
C PRO A 468 22.06 -0.84 -7.97
N HIS A 469 21.77 -0.07 -9.02
CA HIS A 469 22.19 -0.36 -10.39
C HIS A 469 23.42 0.46 -10.74
N ILE A 470 24.35 -0.10 -11.52
CA ILE A 470 25.70 0.46 -11.68
C ILE A 470 26.21 0.37 -13.12
N ALA A 471 27.10 1.30 -13.48
CA ALA A 471 27.93 1.22 -14.67
C ALA A 471 29.37 1.68 -14.40
N GLY A 472 30.32 1.22 -15.21
CA GLY A 472 31.75 1.53 -15.09
C GLY A 472 32.51 0.71 -14.04
N MET A 473 31.83 -0.17 -13.30
CA MET A 473 32.42 -1.05 -12.29
C MET A 473 31.70 -2.40 -12.20
N ASN A 474 32.40 -3.39 -11.63
CA ASN A 474 31.87 -4.70 -11.25
C ASN A 474 31.95 -4.86 -9.73
N VAL A 475 30.91 -5.43 -9.12
CA VAL A 475 30.77 -5.62 -7.68
C VAL A 475 30.51 -7.08 -7.38
N VAL A 476 31.27 -7.63 -6.44
CA VAL A 476 31.00 -8.93 -5.84
C VAL A 476 30.68 -8.73 -4.37
N PHE A 477 29.59 -9.33 -3.88
CA PHE A 477 29.18 -9.26 -2.49
C PHE A 477 28.79 -10.62 -1.90
N ASP A 478 28.87 -10.74 -0.58
CA ASP A 478 28.49 -11.94 0.19
C ASP A 478 27.27 -11.62 1.06
N PRO A 479 26.08 -12.12 0.72
CA PRO A 479 24.86 -11.85 1.48
C PRO A 479 24.85 -12.51 2.86
N THR A 480 25.77 -13.43 3.15
CA THR A 480 25.90 -14.08 4.46
C THR A 480 26.66 -13.23 5.48
N MET A 481 27.35 -12.17 5.02
CA MET A 481 28.04 -11.22 5.88
C MET A 481 27.07 -10.21 6.52
N GLU A 482 27.51 -9.62 7.64
CA GLU A 482 26.74 -8.56 8.32
C GLU A 482 26.53 -7.37 7.38
N ALA A 483 25.34 -6.77 7.42
CA ALA A 483 25.04 -5.57 6.64
C ALA A 483 26.04 -4.45 6.98
N GLY A 484 26.51 -3.72 5.97
CA GLY A 484 27.62 -2.78 6.09
C GLY A 484 29.01 -3.43 5.91
N SER A 485 29.07 -4.73 5.64
CA SER A 485 30.32 -5.45 5.31
C SER A 485 30.08 -6.59 4.31
N ARG A 486 29.08 -6.45 3.42
CA ARG A 486 28.73 -7.44 2.40
C ARG A 486 29.59 -7.33 1.14
N VAL A 487 30.10 -6.15 0.79
CA VAL A 487 30.89 -5.93 -0.42
C VAL A 487 32.25 -6.61 -0.26
N VAL A 488 32.53 -7.59 -1.13
CA VAL A 488 33.78 -8.38 -1.12
C VAL A 488 34.82 -7.74 -2.03
N SER A 489 34.42 -7.28 -3.22
CA SER A 489 35.31 -6.60 -4.16
C SER A 489 34.55 -5.65 -5.06
N VAL A 490 35.18 -4.53 -5.38
CA VAL A 490 34.77 -3.63 -6.45
C VAL A 490 35.95 -3.51 -7.43
N GLU A 491 35.68 -3.74 -8.71
CA GLU A 491 36.67 -3.66 -9.78
C GLU A 491 36.26 -2.61 -10.80
N ILE A 492 37.24 -1.85 -11.29
CA ILE A 492 37.08 -0.87 -12.37
C ILE A 492 38.03 -1.29 -13.49
N ASN A 493 37.48 -1.61 -14.67
CA ASN A 493 38.24 -2.15 -15.80
C ASN A 493 39.08 -3.40 -15.45
N GLY A 494 38.58 -4.25 -14.53
CA GLY A 494 39.24 -5.49 -14.09
C GLY A 494 40.40 -5.29 -13.10
N GLU A 495 40.61 -4.07 -12.60
CA GLU A 495 41.56 -3.78 -11.53
C GLU A 495 40.80 -3.43 -10.24
N PRO A 496 41.27 -3.86 -9.05
CA PRO A 496 40.64 -3.50 -7.78
C PRO A 496 40.55 -1.98 -7.59
N MET A 497 39.41 -1.52 -7.09
CA MET A 497 39.18 -0.11 -6.75
C MET A 497 40.22 0.38 -5.72
N ASP A 498 40.76 1.58 -5.94
CA ASP A 498 41.62 2.26 -4.97
C ASP A 498 40.74 3.06 -4.01
N MET A 499 40.77 2.70 -2.74
CA MET A 499 39.89 3.26 -1.70
C MET A 499 40.17 4.74 -1.42
N ASP A 500 41.39 5.22 -1.68
CA ASP A 500 41.80 6.62 -1.44
C ASP A 500 41.68 7.48 -2.71
N MET A 501 41.50 6.86 -3.89
CA MET A 501 41.33 7.57 -5.16
C MET A 501 39.92 8.15 -5.26
N THR A 502 39.82 9.34 -5.84
CA THR A 502 38.55 10.00 -6.18
C THR A 502 38.13 9.63 -7.59
N TYR A 503 36.85 9.33 -7.76
CA TYR A 503 36.18 9.02 -9.03
C TYR A 503 35.00 9.97 -9.22
N SER A 504 34.78 10.42 -10.45
CA SER A 504 33.56 11.14 -10.80
C SER A 504 32.42 10.13 -10.93
N VAL A 505 31.36 10.30 -10.14
CA VAL A 505 30.21 9.38 -10.11
C VAL A 505 28.95 10.11 -10.59
N ALA A 506 28.34 9.62 -11.65
CA ALA A 506 27.02 10.03 -12.11
C ALA A 506 25.94 9.35 -11.25
N THR A 507 24.99 10.14 -10.75
CA THR A 507 23.83 9.64 -10.02
C THR A 507 22.60 10.50 -10.32
N ASN A 508 21.45 10.18 -9.72
CA ASN A 508 20.27 11.04 -9.76
C ASN A 508 20.28 12.01 -8.56
N ASP A 509 19.63 13.16 -8.70
CA ASP A 509 19.56 14.21 -7.68
C ASP A 509 18.97 13.73 -6.35
N PHE A 510 18.01 12.80 -6.38
CA PHE A 510 17.46 12.16 -5.18
C PHE A 510 18.54 11.45 -4.34
N ILE A 511 19.36 10.58 -4.93
CA ILE A 511 20.50 9.93 -4.26
C ILE A 511 21.53 10.97 -3.84
N ALA A 512 21.81 11.95 -4.72
CA ALA A 512 22.80 12.98 -4.43
C ALA A 512 22.44 13.83 -3.20
N ALA A 513 21.13 13.96 -2.91
CA ALA A 513 20.59 14.64 -1.72
C ALA A 513 20.47 13.73 -0.48
N GLY A 514 20.87 12.45 -0.56
CA GLY A 514 20.79 11.48 0.53
C GLY A 514 19.51 10.64 0.56
N GLY A 515 18.69 10.68 -0.48
CA GLY A 515 17.55 9.78 -0.66
C GLY A 515 17.96 8.31 -0.52
N ASP A 516 17.05 7.45 -0.06
CA ASP A 516 17.33 6.03 0.22
C ASP A 516 18.54 5.77 1.15
N ALA A 517 18.83 6.73 2.04
CA ALA A 517 19.94 6.70 3.00
C ALA A 517 21.34 6.68 2.36
N TYR A 518 21.47 7.19 1.13
CA TYR A 518 22.77 7.40 0.47
C TYR A 518 23.53 8.62 1.00
N ASP A 519 23.68 8.73 2.34
CA ASP A 519 24.29 9.90 3.00
C ASP A 519 25.73 10.18 2.52
N MET A 520 26.39 9.19 1.92
CA MET A 520 27.75 9.27 1.40
C MET A 520 27.91 10.32 0.30
N PHE A 521 26.80 10.70 -0.35
CA PHE A 521 26.78 11.74 -1.37
C PHE A 521 26.53 13.14 -0.79
N VAL A 522 25.92 13.28 0.39
CA VAL A 522 25.33 14.53 0.89
C VAL A 522 26.39 15.63 1.06
N ASP A 523 27.52 15.29 1.68
CA ASP A 523 28.57 16.26 2.01
C ASP A 523 29.42 16.66 0.80
N GLU A 524 29.36 15.90 -0.31
CA GLU A 524 30.14 16.19 -1.50
C GLU A 524 29.42 17.19 -2.43
N PRO A 525 30.14 18.17 -2.99
CA PRO A 525 29.53 19.15 -3.89
C PRO A 525 29.14 18.51 -5.23
N ILE A 526 28.05 18.99 -5.80
CA ILE A 526 27.70 18.70 -7.20
C ILE A 526 28.79 19.29 -8.11
N THR A 527 29.38 18.45 -8.96
CA THR A 527 30.42 18.83 -9.94
C THR A 527 29.84 19.08 -11.33
N GLY A 528 28.64 18.58 -11.61
CA GLY A 528 27.91 18.77 -12.85
C GLY A 528 26.41 18.48 -12.68
N GLU A 529 25.59 19.26 -13.38
CA GLU A 529 24.14 19.06 -13.50
C GLU A 529 23.81 18.84 -14.98
N TYR A 530 22.94 17.88 -15.23
CA TYR A 530 22.58 17.40 -16.56
C TYR A 530 21.05 17.35 -16.70
N PRO A 531 20.50 17.05 -17.89
CA PRO A 531 19.05 16.96 -18.09
C PRO A 531 18.35 15.92 -17.20
N GLY A 532 17.02 15.91 -17.28
CA GLY A 532 16.18 14.89 -16.64
C GLY A 532 16.65 13.47 -16.99
N LEU A 533 16.61 12.56 -16.03
CA LEU A 533 17.06 11.17 -16.24
C LEU A 533 16.24 10.47 -17.32
N ASP A 534 14.95 10.82 -17.44
CA ASP A 534 14.06 10.40 -18.53
C ASP A 534 14.52 10.94 -19.89
N GLU A 535 14.87 12.23 -19.97
CA GLU A 535 15.42 12.84 -21.18
C GLU A 535 16.76 12.22 -21.58
N VAL A 536 17.64 11.96 -20.61
CA VAL A 536 18.93 11.28 -20.81
C VAL A 536 18.72 9.87 -21.38
N LEU A 537 17.78 9.10 -20.83
CA LEU A 537 17.47 7.77 -21.35
C LEU A 537 16.88 7.84 -22.77
N ILE A 538 15.97 8.80 -23.04
CA ILE A 538 15.39 9.03 -24.37
C ILE A 538 16.49 9.33 -25.39
N GLU A 539 17.39 10.27 -25.09
CA GLU A 539 18.48 10.66 -26.00
C GLU A 539 19.42 9.50 -26.26
N TYR A 540 19.78 8.73 -25.22
CA TYR A 540 20.60 7.54 -25.37
C TYR A 540 19.95 6.49 -26.27
N ILE A 541 18.66 6.18 -26.06
CA ILE A 541 17.92 5.23 -26.90
C ILE A 541 17.85 5.72 -28.36
N GLN A 542 17.66 7.01 -28.59
CA GLN A 542 17.64 7.58 -29.95
C GLN A 542 19.00 7.48 -30.65
N MET A 543 20.09 7.58 -29.91
CA MET A 543 21.45 7.56 -30.45
C MET A 543 22.04 6.15 -30.60
N ASN A 544 21.81 5.30 -29.59
CA ASN A 544 22.48 4.01 -29.42
C ASN A 544 21.50 2.82 -29.47
N GLY A 545 20.20 3.06 -29.57
CA GLY A 545 19.18 2.02 -29.40
C GLY A 545 19.20 1.47 -27.96
N THR A 546 18.91 0.19 -27.80
CA THR A 546 19.03 -0.50 -26.51
C THR A 546 20.39 -1.17 -26.31
N GLU A 547 21.46 -0.63 -26.90
CA GLU A 547 22.83 -1.10 -26.64
C GLU A 547 23.22 -0.87 -25.17
N GLY A 548 23.83 -1.86 -24.52
CA GLY A 548 24.12 -1.84 -23.07
C GLY A 548 23.06 -2.53 -22.21
N SER A 549 21.93 -2.94 -22.80
CA SER A 549 20.90 -3.68 -22.07
C SER A 549 21.28 -5.09 -21.60
N PRO A 550 22.23 -5.88 -22.15
CA PRO A 550 22.48 -7.21 -21.61
C PRO A 550 22.83 -7.21 -20.11
N VAL A 551 22.39 -8.23 -19.37
CA VAL A 551 22.90 -8.50 -18.02
C VAL A 551 24.32 -9.04 -18.17
N GLU A 552 25.29 -8.34 -17.59
CA GLU A 552 26.71 -8.53 -17.83
C GLU A 552 27.47 -9.07 -16.60
N GLY A 553 26.77 -9.26 -15.47
CA GLY A 553 27.40 -9.63 -14.21
C GLY A 553 28.14 -8.43 -13.61
N ARG A 554 27.52 -7.24 -13.71
CA ARG A 554 27.97 -6.03 -13.01
C ARG A 554 27.84 -6.20 -11.51
N ILE A 555 26.81 -6.91 -11.04
CA ILE A 555 26.58 -7.16 -9.60
C ILE A 555 26.37 -8.65 -9.39
N LEU A 556 27.27 -9.30 -8.65
CA LEU A 556 27.22 -10.74 -8.42
C LEU A 556 27.38 -11.08 -6.94
N THR A 557 26.68 -12.11 -6.51
CA THR A 557 26.98 -12.80 -5.24
C THR A 557 28.22 -13.68 -5.40
N VAL A 558 28.92 -13.95 -4.29
CA VAL A 558 30.05 -14.91 -4.26
C VAL A 558 29.68 -16.31 -4.77
N ASP A 559 28.41 -16.71 -4.60
CA ASP A 559 27.89 -17.99 -5.10
C ASP A 559 27.73 -17.98 -6.62
N GLU A 560 27.21 -16.91 -7.21
CA GLU A 560 27.09 -16.75 -8.67
C GLU A 560 28.44 -16.72 -9.37
N VAL A 561 29.43 -16.02 -8.77
CA VAL A 561 30.81 -16.05 -9.26
C VAL A 561 31.34 -17.50 -9.30
N SER A 562 31.09 -18.27 -8.24
CA SER A 562 31.54 -19.67 -8.15
C SER A 562 30.91 -20.55 -9.26
N ILE A 563 29.65 -20.32 -9.60
CA ILE A 563 28.94 -21.04 -10.66
C ILE A 563 29.53 -20.69 -12.04
N LEU A 564 29.76 -19.41 -12.33
CA LEU A 564 30.36 -18.95 -13.59
C LEU A 564 31.75 -19.55 -13.81
N TYR A 565 32.58 -19.65 -12.76
CA TYR A 565 33.89 -20.31 -12.85
C TYR A 565 33.79 -21.82 -13.12
N MET A 566 32.73 -22.51 -12.68
CA MET A 566 32.54 -23.93 -12.95
C MET A 566 32.14 -24.20 -14.41
N ASP A 567 31.33 -23.33 -15.02
CA ASP A 567 30.89 -23.46 -16.41
C ASP A 567 32.00 -23.13 -17.43
N VAL A 568 32.97 -22.28 -17.06
CA VAL A 568 34.15 -21.98 -17.91
C VAL A 568 35.19 -23.12 -17.90
N VAL A 569 35.16 -23.98 -16.89
CA VAL A 569 36.12 -25.08 -16.70
C VAL A 569 35.55 -26.45 -17.11
N ALA A 570 34.26 -26.52 -17.41
CA ALA A 570 33.55 -27.69 -17.97
C ALA A 570 33.63 -27.72 -19.51
#